data_AF-A0A2X2WVD6-F1
#
_entry.id   AF-A0A2X2WVD6-F1
#
_cell.length_a   1.000
_cell.length_b   1.000
_cell.length_c   1.000
_cell.angle_alpha   90.00
_cell.angle_beta   90.00
_cell.angle_gamma   90.00
#
_symmetry.space_group_name_H-M   'P 1'
#
loop_
_entity.id
_entity.type
_entity.pdbx_description
1 polymer ?
#
loop_
_entity_poly.entity_id
_entity_poly.type
_entity_poly.pdbx_seq_one_letter_code
_entity_poly.pdbx_strand_id
1 'polypeptide(L)'
;MTFRHCVAVDLGASSGRVMLARYDSEQHALTLREIHRFANCLQKTDGFDAWDIDSLENEIRLGLEKVCDEGIRIDSIGIDTWGVDYVLLDKHGQRVGLPVSYRDNRTTGVMQQALAQLGKH
;
A
#
# COMPACT_ATOMS: atom_id res chain seq x y z
N MET A 1 30.32 -6.25 -1.96
CA MET A 1 29.36 -6.94 -1.08
C MET A 1 28.49 -7.82 -1.95
N THR A 2 28.33 -9.09 -1.59
CA THR A 2 27.58 -10.09 -2.38
C THR A 2 26.17 -10.29 -1.84
N PHE A 3 25.81 -9.58 -0.77
CA PHE A 3 24.46 -9.51 -0.25
C PHE A 3 23.80 -8.14 -0.47
N ARG A 4 22.47 -8.15 -0.63
CA ARG A 4 21.60 -6.99 -0.77
C ARG A 4 20.49 -7.01 0.27
N HIS A 5 20.14 -5.84 0.79
CA HIS A 5 18.99 -5.65 1.66
C HIS A 5 17.88 -4.91 0.92
N CYS A 6 16.75 -5.57 0.69
CA CYS A 6 15.59 -4.99 0.03
C CYS A 6 14.43 -4.93 1.03
N VAL A 7 13.77 -3.77 1.13
CA VAL A 7 12.54 -3.65 1.91
C VAL A 7 11.33 -3.86 0.99
N ALA A 8 10.40 -4.70 1.42
CA ALA A 8 9.10 -4.87 0.79
C ALA A 8 8.02 -4.35 1.74
N VAL A 9 7.19 -3.44 1.24
CA VAL A 9 5.99 -2.96 1.91
C VAL A 9 4.79 -3.62 1.24
N ASP A 10 4.11 -4.49 1.97
CA ASP A 10 2.95 -5.26 1.49
C ASP A 10 1.70 -4.76 2.23
N LEU A 11 0.80 -4.10 1.52
CA LEU A 11 -0.45 -3.57 2.06
C LEU A 11 -1.65 -4.39 1.56
N GLY A 12 -2.19 -5.22 2.45
CA GLY A 12 -3.48 -5.86 2.26
C GLY A 12 -4.64 -4.99 2.75
N ALA A 13 -5.87 -5.37 2.38
CA ALA A 13 -7.08 -4.67 2.79
C ALA A 13 -7.38 -4.72 4.31
N SER A 14 -6.70 -5.59 5.07
CA SER A 14 -6.89 -5.77 6.52
C SER A 14 -5.61 -5.60 7.35
N SER A 15 -4.44 -5.65 6.72
CA SER A 15 -3.14 -5.53 7.40
C SER A 15 -2.07 -5.01 6.46
N GLY A 16 -1.11 -4.25 6.98
CA GLY A 16 0.11 -3.89 6.28
C GLY A 16 1.35 -4.45 6.97
N ARG A 17 2.42 -4.61 6.19
CA ARG A 17 3.72 -5.09 6.68
C ARG A 17 4.88 -4.37 6.00
N VAL A 18 5.95 -4.22 6.77
CA VAL A 18 7.28 -3.89 6.27
C VAL A 18 8.19 -5.10 6.53
N MET A 19 8.68 -5.69 5.46
CA MET A 19 9.54 -6.88 5.46
C MET A 19 10.94 -6.49 4.99
N LEU A 20 11.97 -6.99 5.65
CA LEU A 20 13.35 -6.90 5.20
C LEU A 20 13.76 -8.23 4.58
N ALA A 21 14.18 -8.20 3.32
CA ALA A 21 14.81 -9.30 2.63
C ALA A 21 16.33 -9.11 2.60
N ARG A 22 17.10 -10.12 2.98
CA ARG A 22 18.53 -10.21 2.70
C ARG A 22 18.75 -11.29 1.64
N TYR A 23 19.23 -10.90 0.47
CA TYR A 23 19.59 -11.81 -0.61
C TYR A 23 21.10 -11.89 -0.76
N ASP A 24 21.67 -13.08 -0.65
CA ASP A 24 23.09 -13.38 -0.85
C ASP A 24 23.26 -14.13 -2.18
N SER A 25 23.85 -13.47 -3.18
CA SER A 25 23.94 -14.02 -4.53
C SER A 25 24.97 -15.14 -4.66
N GLU A 26 26.00 -15.16 -3.82
CA GLU A 26 27.02 -16.22 -3.85
C GLU A 26 26.52 -17.50 -3.21
N GLN A 27 25.80 -17.38 -2.09
CA GLN A 27 25.22 -18.53 -1.39
C GLN A 27 23.86 -18.93 -1.94
N HIS A 28 23.30 -18.17 -2.89
CA HIS A 28 21.93 -18.29 -3.39
C HIS A 28 20.90 -18.36 -2.25
N ALA A 29 21.14 -17.59 -1.18
CA ALA A 29 20.34 -17.64 0.04
C ALA A 29 19.47 -16.38 0.17
N LEU A 30 18.21 -16.59 0.52
CA LEU A 30 17.25 -15.52 0.83
C LEU A 30 16.79 -15.69 2.28
N THR A 31 16.91 -14.65 3.08
CA THR A 31 16.27 -14.58 4.39
C THR A 31 15.29 -13.42 4.43
N LEU A 32 14.18 -13.62 5.15
CA LEU A 32 13.12 -12.64 5.32
C LEU A 32 12.92 -12.39 6.81
N ARG A 33 12.73 -11.13 7.18
CA ARG A 33 12.40 -10.73 8.55
C ARG A 33 11.26 -9.73 8.52
N GLU A 34 10.22 -9.99 9.29
CA GLU A 34 9.15 -9.01 9.53
C GLU A 34 9.70 -7.93 10.47
N ILE A 35 9.74 -6.69 9.98
CA ILE A 35 10.23 -5.54 10.75
C ILE A 35 9.06 -4.87 11.46
N HIS A 36 7.92 -4.79 10.78
CA HIS A 36 6.76 -4.10 11.28
C HIS A 36 5.48 -4.64 10.68
N ARG A 37 4.45 -4.75 11.51
CA ARG A 37 3.10 -5.17 11.11
C ARG A 37 2.09 -4.28 11.80
N PHE A 38 1.09 -3.88 11.05
CA PHE A 38 0.03 -2.98 11.51
C PHE A 38 -1.30 -3.39 10.89
N ALA A 39 -2.39 -2.95 11.53
CA ALA A 39 -3.73 -3.15 10.99
C ALA A 39 -4.01 -2.15 9.86
N ASN A 40 -4.74 -2.58 8.85
CA ASN A 40 -5.33 -1.68 7.86
C ASN A 40 -6.85 -1.80 7.99
N CYS A 41 -7.52 -0.71 8.35
CA CYS A 41 -8.95 -0.71 8.62
C CYS A 41 -9.62 0.37 7.78
N LEU A 42 -10.76 0.02 7.19
CA LEU A 42 -11.66 0.99 6.58
C LEU A 42 -12.24 1.92 7.64
N GLN A 43 -12.29 3.20 7.32
CA GLN A 43 -12.88 4.23 8.16
C GLN A 43 -14.13 4.78 7.50
N LYS A 44 -15.13 5.12 8.32
CA LYS A 44 -16.32 5.85 7.88
C LYS A 44 -16.04 7.34 8.00
N THR A 45 -15.84 8.02 6.88
CA THR A 45 -15.53 9.47 6.85
C THR A 45 -16.54 10.18 5.95
N ASP A 46 -17.28 11.13 6.52
CA ASP A 46 -18.32 11.91 5.82
C ASP A 46 -19.32 11.04 5.03
N GLY A 47 -19.66 9.86 5.58
CA GLY A 47 -20.58 8.90 4.98
C GLY A 47 -19.95 7.91 4.01
N PHE A 48 -18.67 8.08 3.64
CA PHE A 48 -17.94 7.20 2.74
C PHE A 48 -17.10 6.17 3.50
N ASP A 49 -16.93 4.99 2.91
CA ASP A 49 -15.91 4.03 3.34
C ASP A 49 -14.57 4.40 2.69
N ALA A 50 -13.60 4.86 3.48
CA ALA A 50 -12.33 5.42 3.01
C ALA A 50 -11.12 4.79 3.71
N TRP A 51 -9.97 4.86 3.05
CA TRP A 51 -8.68 4.43 3.60
C TRP A 51 -8.00 5.55 4.37
N ASP A 52 -7.44 5.24 5.52
CA ASP A 52 -6.59 6.18 6.25
C ASP A 52 -5.16 6.16 5.69
N ILE A 53 -4.97 6.85 4.57
CA ILE A 53 -3.68 6.88 3.86
C ILE A 53 -2.59 7.54 4.70
N ASP A 54 -2.93 8.49 5.58
CA ASP A 54 -1.93 9.15 6.44
C ASP A 54 -1.41 8.19 7.50
N SER A 55 -2.30 7.43 8.15
CA SER A 55 -1.89 6.39 9.08
C SER A 55 -1.08 5.30 8.37
N LEU A 56 -1.49 4.85 7.18
CA LEU A 56 -0.71 3.87 6.41
C LEU A 56 0.68 4.39 6.06
N GLU A 57 0.82 5.65 5.61
CA GLU A 57 2.12 6.26 5.34
C GLU A 57 3.00 6.31 6.59
N ASN A 58 2.44 6.69 7.74
CA ASN A 58 3.14 6.73 9.02
C ASN A 58 3.65 5.34 9.44
N GLU A 59 2.84 4.30 9.28
CA GLU A 59 3.23 2.93 9.59
C GLU A 59 4.35 2.41 8.67
N ILE A 60 4.33 2.81 7.39
CA ILE A 60 5.43 2.52 6.45
C ILE A 60 6.71 3.21 6.90
N ARG A 61 6.64 4.52 7.20
CA ARG A 61 7.78 5.31 7.69
C ARG A 61 8.38 4.71 8.96
N LEU A 62 7.53 4.33 9.92
CA LEU A 62 7.95 3.66 11.15
C LEU A 62 8.69 2.33 10.87
N GLY A 63 8.19 1.52 9.92
CA GLY A 63 8.87 0.29 9.53
C GLY A 63 10.22 0.53 8.87
N LEU A 64 10.35 1.57 8.04
CA LEU A 64 11.61 1.96 7.41
C LEU A 64 12.62 2.52 8.42
N GLU A 65 12.16 3.36 9.36
CA GLU A 65 12.97 3.90 10.45
C GLU A 65 13.56 2.78 11.31
N LYS A 66 12.76 1.77 11.67
CA LYS A 66 13.26 0.58 12.40
C LYS A 66 14.41 -0.14 11.68
N VAL A 67 14.38 -0.25 10.34
CA VAL A 67 15.50 -0.82 9.58
C VAL A 67 16.74 0.07 9.65
N CYS A 68 16.56 1.39 9.55
CA CYS A 68 17.65 2.37 9.65
C CYS A 68 18.29 2.38 11.04
N ASP A 69 17.49 2.27 12.11
CA ASP A 69 17.96 2.25 13.50
C ASP A 69 18.83 1.02 13.82
N GLU A 70 18.65 -0.09 13.08
CA GLU A 70 19.53 -1.25 13.14
C GLU A 70 20.88 -1.06 12.41
N GLY A 71 21.11 0.10 11.78
CA GLY A 71 22.31 0.39 11.00
C GLY A 71 22.39 -0.38 9.68
N ILE A 72 21.26 -0.93 9.21
CA ILE A 72 21.19 -1.71 7.97
C ILE A 72 21.08 -0.77 6.77
N ARG A 73 22.05 -0.88 5.85
CA ARG A 73 21.96 -0.20 4.55
C ARG A 73 20.92 -0.86 3.67
N ILE A 74 19.86 -0.14 3.34
CA ILE A 74 18.83 -0.54 2.36
C ILE A 74 19.36 -0.28 0.94
N ASP A 75 19.28 -1.29 0.07
CA ASP A 75 19.64 -1.19 -1.35
C ASP A 75 18.44 -0.77 -2.22
N SER A 76 17.23 -1.17 -1.85
CA SER A 76 15.99 -0.81 -2.56
C SER A 76 14.75 -0.98 -1.68
N ILE A 77 13.67 -0.27 -2.03
CA ILE A 77 12.34 -0.39 -1.43
C ILE A 77 11.33 -0.68 -2.55
N GLY A 78 10.43 -1.64 -2.33
CA GLY A 78 9.26 -1.89 -3.18
C GLY A 78 7.98 -1.83 -2.36
N ILE A 79 6.89 -1.37 -2.97
CA ILE A 79 5.56 -1.29 -2.35
C ILE A 79 4.57 -2.02 -3.25
N ASP A 80 3.82 -2.95 -2.69
CA ASP A 80 2.65 -3.57 -3.31
C ASP A 80 1.41 -3.40 -2.43
N THR A 81 0.26 -3.23 -3.08
CA THR A 81 -1.01 -2.94 -2.42
C THR A 81 -2.14 -3.75 -3.03
N TRP A 82 -3.33 -3.69 -2.42
CA TRP A 82 -4.55 -4.06 -3.13
C TRP A 82 -4.76 -3.18 -4.39
N GLY A 83 -5.46 -3.71 -5.38
CA GLY A 83 -5.73 -3.01 -6.64
C GLY A 83 -6.99 -2.12 -6.61
N VAL A 84 -7.40 -1.64 -7.79
CA VAL A 84 -8.61 -0.83 -8.07
C VAL A 84 -8.60 0.58 -7.50
N ASP A 85 -8.27 0.74 -6.22
CA ASP A 85 -8.35 2.02 -5.54
C ASP A 85 -7.27 3.00 -5.99
N TYR A 86 -7.57 4.28 -5.81
CA TYR A 86 -6.72 5.37 -6.25
C TYR A 86 -6.87 6.58 -5.32
N VAL A 87 -5.85 7.43 -5.32
CA VAL A 87 -5.85 8.74 -4.65
C VAL A 87 -5.74 9.82 -5.72
N LEU A 88 -6.67 10.77 -5.73
CA LEU A 88 -6.63 11.90 -6.65
C LEU A 88 -5.68 12.96 -6.11
N LEU A 89 -4.83 13.50 -6.98
CA LEU A 89 -3.90 14.58 -6.64
C LEU A 89 -4.16 15.79 -7.55
N ASP A 90 -3.99 16.98 -7.00
CA ASP A 90 -3.95 18.22 -7.77
C ASP A 90 -2.55 18.47 -8.38
N LYS A 91 -2.42 19.58 -9.12
CA LYS A 91 -1.15 19.98 -9.76
C LYS A 91 -0.01 20.30 -8.77
N HIS A 92 -0.31 20.44 -7.48
CA HIS A 92 0.66 20.69 -6.41
C HIS A 92 0.97 19.41 -5.61
N GLY A 93 0.42 18.26 -6.01
CA GLY A 93 0.57 17.00 -5.31
C GLY A 93 -0.26 16.90 -4.03
N GLN A 94 -1.24 17.79 -3.83
CA GLN A 94 -2.15 17.72 -2.70
C GLN A 94 -3.32 16.79 -3.02
N ARG A 95 -3.78 16.02 -2.04
CA ARG A 95 -4.93 15.13 -2.22
C ARG A 95 -6.21 15.92 -2.49
N VAL A 96 -7.02 15.43 -3.44
CA VAL A 96 -8.33 16.00 -3.79
C VAL A 96 -9.42 15.03 -3.36
N GLY A 97 -10.21 15.43 -2.35
CA GLY A 97 -11.27 14.60 -1.79
C GLY A 97 -10.75 13.41 -0.98
N LEU A 98 -11.64 12.47 -0.68
CA LEU A 98 -11.33 11.29 0.13
C LEU A 98 -10.70 10.16 -0.70
N PRO A 99 -9.75 9.38 -0.15
CA PRO A 99 -9.28 8.12 -0.72
C PRO A 99 -10.32 7.01 -0.51
N VAL A 100 -11.44 7.12 -1.24
CA VAL A 100 -12.59 6.23 -1.10
C VAL A 100 -12.25 4.80 -1.51
N SER A 101 -12.64 3.84 -0.67
CA SER A 101 -12.41 2.41 -0.87
C SER A 101 -13.30 1.82 -1.96
N TYR A 102 -12.83 0.75 -2.61
CA TYR A 102 -13.64 -0.10 -3.49
C TYR A 102 -14.89 -0.68 -2.80
N ARG A 103 -14.91 -0.71 -1.46
CA ARG A 103 -16.07 -1.19 -0.68
C ARG A 103 -17.18 -0.15 -0.51
N ASP A 104 -16.90 1.11 -0.82
CA ASP A 104 -17.88 2.17 -0.72
C ASP A 104 -19.05 1.95 -1.69
N ASN A 105 -20.26 2.31 -1.27
CA ASN A 105 -21.46 2.06 -2.03
C ASN A 105 -21.67 3.04 -3.21
N ARG A 106 -20.81 4.05 -3.42
CA ARG A 106 -20.93 5.05 -4.51
C ARG A 106 -21.02 4.46 -5.92
N THR A 107 -20.53 3.24 -6.13
CA THR A 107 -20.55 2.55 -7.42
C THR A 107 -21.77 1.65 -7.61
N THR A 108 -22.69 1.61 -6.65
CA THR A 108 -23.93 0.83 -6.73
C THR A 108 -24.74 1.24 -7.96
N GLY A 109 -25.03 0.30 -8.86
CA GLY A 109 -25.77 0.55 -10.10
C GLY A 109 -24.92 1.04 -11.28
N VAL A 110 -23.68 1.48 -11.06
CA VAL A 110 -22.82 2.05 -12.12
C VAL A 110 -22.44 0.99 -13.17
N MET A 111 -22.14 -0.25 -12.75
CA MET A 111 -21.84 -1.34 -13.69
C MET A 111 -23.01 -1.62 -14.64
N GLN A 112 -24.24 -1.68 -14.11
CA GLN A 112 -25.44 -1.90 -14.91
C GLN A 112 -25.66 -0.76 -15.91
N GLN A 113 -25.45 0.50 -15.49
CA GLN A 113 -25.53 1.66 -16.38
C GLN A 113 -24.48 1.60 -17.50
N ALA A 114 -23.23 1.25 -17.18
CA ALA A 114 -22.17 1.12 -18.16
C ALA A 114 -22.48 0.05 -19.22
N LEU A 115 -22.94 -1.14 -18.78
CA LEU A 115 -23.34 -2.22 -19.68
C LEU A 115 -24.52 -1.82 -20.58
N ALA A 116 -25.50 -1.07 -20.07
CA ALA A 116 -26.62 -0.58 -20.86
C ALA A 116 -26.20 0.44 -21.94
N GLN A 117 -25.14 1.21 -21.69
CA GLN A 117 -24.60 2.16 -22.68
C GLN A 117 -23.78 1.46 -23.78
N LEU A 118 -23.10 0.36 -23.44
CA LEU A 118 -22.33 -0.44 -24.41
C LEU A 118 -23.23 -1.28 -25.34
N GLY A 119 -24.55 -1.33 -25.09
CA GLY A 119 -25.57 -2.05 -25.86
C GLY A 119 -26.22 -1.27 -27.01
N LYS A 120 -25.47 -0.41 -27.71
CA LYS A 120 -25.83 0.11 -29.03
C LYS A 120 -24.71 -0.16 -30.03
N HIS A 121 -24.48 -1.44 -30.31
CA HIS A 121 -23.85 -1.89 -31.54
C HIS A 121 -24.88 -2.67 -32.34
#